data_AF-A0A7G9L7K1-F1
#
_entry.id   AF-A0A7G9L7K1-F1
#
_cell.length_a   1.000
_cell.length_b   1.000
_cell.length_c   1.000
_cell.angle_alpha   90.00
_cell.angle_beta   90.00
_cell.angle_gamma   90.00
#
_symmetry.space_group_name_H-M   'P 1'
#
loop_
_entity.id
_entity.type
_entity.pdbx_description
1 polymer ?
#
loop_
_entity_poly.entity_id
_entity_poly.type
_entity_poly.pdbx_seq_one_letter_code
_entity_poly.pdbx_strand_id
1 'polypeptide(L)'
;MAKHKKENLEKLLKLIEEISNDSENLWFKEELSKRFQNDSTINNDSTLIKNIHEYCIKEIIADQANKFYKDFKIKEIKETLIQDFIRMEQFRREDNFEDFSLAMFQQIENIVIYLYEKYSLNKKVVASSNEYITSIINSSSKKFYRNSRGPKIGRFITMKFDEKKHFNILNEKWFFNHKFRAVLYYFYFNELIKFNTQGFDEIYNQGNNLYLIRNRNHRGLAPTYYQQKVYDEIIPSHNKYYFNFLGFLERFTSNINTNL
;
A
#
# COMPACT_ATOMS: atom_id res chain seq x y z
N MET A 1 -40.14 11.57 40.01
CA MET A 1 -40.67 10.68 38.95
C MET A 1 -39.74 9.50 38.79
N ALA A 2 -40.25 8.28 38.95
CA ALA A 2 -39.43 7.06 38.98
C ALA A 2 -38.77 6.83 37.62
N LYS A 3 -37.45 7.09 37.55
CA LYS A 3 -36.60 6.75 36.41
C LYS A 3 -36.62 5.23 36.26
N HIS A 4 -37.09 4.72 35.13
CA HIS A 4 -37.23 3.28 34.88
C HIS A 4 -35.97 2.50 35.30
N LYS A 5 -36.14 1.31 35.90
CA LYS A 5 -35.02 0.46 36.32
C LYS A 5 -34.18 0.08 35.10
N LYS A 6 -32.86 0.31 35.16
CA LYS A 6 -31.90 0.05 34.07
C LYS A 6 -32.06 -1.35 33.46
N GLU A 7 -32.25 -2.35 34.32
CA GLU A 7 -32.42 -3.75 33.93
C GLU A 7 -33.66 -3.98 33.03
N ASN A 8 -34.73 -3.22 33.22
CA ASN A 8 -35.91 -3.29 32.36
C ASN A 8 -35.66 -2.64 30.99
N LEU A 9 -34.83 -1.60 30.94
CA LEU A 9 -34.43 -0.93 29.70
C LEU A 9 -33.46 -1.81 28.88
N GLU A 10 -32.56 -2.53 29.55
CA GLU A 10 -31.67 -3.49 28.88
C GLU A 10 -32.45 -4.66 28.25
N LYS A 11 -33.50 -5.15 28.94
CA LYS A 11 -34.40 -6.16 28.38
C LYS A 11 -35.18 -5.64 27.16
N LEU A 12 -35.64 -4.39 27.23
CA LEU A 12 -36.30 -3.74 26.10
C LEU A 12 -35.36 -3.56 24.90
N LEU A 13 -34.10 -3.17 25.13
CA LEU A 13 -33.10 -3.03 24.08
C LEU A 13 -32.83 -4.36 23.36
N LYS A 14 -32.64 -5.46 24.12
CA LYS A 14 -32.47 -6.79 23.53
C LYS A 14 -33.66 -7.20 22.67
N LEU A 15 -34.88 -6.96 23.15
CA LEU A 15 -36.09 -7.29 22.39
C LEU A 15 -36.18 -6.47 21.10
N ILE A 16 -35.87 -5.18 21.14
CA ILE A 16 -35.84 -4.32 19.95
C ILE A 16 -34.78 -4.80 18.95
N GLU A 17 -33.61 -5.21 19.44
CA GLU A 17 -32.52 -5.74 18.61
C GLU A 17 -32.90 -7.07 17.94
N GLU A 18 -33.51 -7.98 18.68
CA GLU A 18 -34.02 -9.26 18.17
C GLU A 18 -35.08 -9.03 17.08
N ILE A 19 -36.06 -8.16 17.33
CA ILE A 19 -37.11 -7.83 16.35
C ILE A 19 -36.52 -7.15 15.11
N SER A 20 -35.56 -6.24 15.28
CA SER A 20 -34.98 -5.46 14.17
C SER A 20 -34.04 -6.25 13.26
N ASN A 21 -33.56 -7.40 13.72
CA ASN A 21 -32.68 -8.30 12.96
C ASN A 21 -33.46 -9.37 12.17
N ASP A 22 -34.78 -9.46 12.37
CA ASP A 22 -35.66 -10.30 11.56
C ASP A 22 -35.97 -9.60 10.23
N SER A 23 -35.76 -10.31 9.12
CA SER A 23 -36.04 -9.84 7.76
C SER A 23 -37.49 -9.43 7.53
N GLU A 24 -38.46 -10.02 8.25
CA GLU A 24 -39.87 -9.65 8.12
C GLU A 24 -40.20 -8.30 8.80
N ASN A 25 -39.31 -7.83 9.68
CA ASN A 25 -39.50 -6.66 10.53
C ASN A 25 -38.61 -5.47 10.14
N LEU A 26 -38.06 -5.47 8.92
CA LEU A 26 -37.26 -4.34 8.40
C LEU A 26 -38.02 -3.00 8.48
N TRP A 27 -39.34 -3.02 8.23
CA TRP A 27 -40.22 -1.86 8.35
C TRP A 27 -40.21 -1.25 9.76
N PHE A 28 -40.11 -2.08 10.81
CA PHE A 28 -40.10 -1.66 12.20
C PHE A 28 -38.83 -0.88 12.51
N LYS A 29 -37.67 -1.35 12.03
CA LYS A 29 -36.39 -0.67 12.18
C LYS A 29 -36.38 0.71 11.50
N GLU A 30 -36.96 0.80 10.31
CA GLU A 30 -37.07 2.06 9.56
C GLU A 30 -38.02 3.07 10.25
N GLU A 31 -39.17 2.59 10.71
CA GLU A 31 -40.17 3.43 11.38
C GLU A 31 -39.71 3.89 12.77
N LEU A 32 -39.02 3.02 13.52
CA LEU A 32 -38.39 3.35 14.79
C LEU A 32 -37.36 4.46 14.59
N SER A 33 -36.52 4.33 13.56
CA SER A 33 -35.52 5.34 13.19
C SER A 33 -36.14 6.69 12.83
N LYS A 34 -37.24 6.71 12.06
CA LYS A 34 -37.99 7.94 11.71
C LYS A 34 -38.59 8.64 12.94
N ARG A 35 -39.13 7.86 13.88
CA ARG A 35 -39.74 8.40 15.10
C ARG A 35 -38.71 9.04 16.03
N PHE A 36 -37.52 8.45 16.13
CA PHE A 36 -36.43 9.05 16.89
C PHE A 36 -35.82 10.28 16.20
N GLN A 37 -35.84 10.34 14.86
CA GLN A 37 -35.39 11.52 14.10
C GLN A 37 -36.32 12.73 14.28
N ASN A 38 -37.64 12.53 14.36
CA ASN A 38 -38.62 13.62 14.42
C ASN A 38 -38.73 14.33 15.79
N ASP A 39 -38.25 13.73 16.87
CA ASP A 39 -38.26 14.33 18.22
C ASP A 39 -36.98 15.12 18.55
N SER A 40 -35.97 15.09 17.67
CA SER A 40 -34.74 15.86 17.85
C SER A 40 -34.92 17.28 17.32
N THR A 41 -35.25 18.20 18.21
CA THR A 41 -34.87 19.60 18.05
C THR A 41 -33.35 19.66 17.85
N ILE A 42 -32.95 19.75 16.57
CA ILE A 42 -31.72 20.35 16.04
C ILE A 42 -30.62 20.53 17.11
N ASN A 43 -29.74 19.53 17.29
CA ASN A 43 -28.27 19.70 17.43
C ASN A 43 -27.46 18.51 18.00
N ASN A 44 -28.03 17.33 18.33
CA ASN A 44 -27.23 16.21 18.87
C ASN A 44 -27.31 14.84 18.13
N ASP A 45 -28.18 14.67 17.13
CA ASP A 45 -28.31 13.39 16.40
C ASP A 45 -27.37 13.27 15.19
N SER A 46 -26.90 14.39 14.64
CA SER A 46 -25.91 14.35 13.55
C SER A 46 -24.60 13.73 14.02
N THR A 47 -24.21 13.94 15.28
CA THR A 47 -23.02 13.34 15.89
C THR A 47 -23.22 11.85 16.20
N LEU A 48 -24.38 11.43 16.72
CA LEU A 48 -24.62 10.00 17.00
C LEU A 48 -24.70 9.16 15.72
N ILE A 49 -25.44 9.63 14.72
CA ILE A 49 -25.55 8.97 13.40
C ILE A 49 -24.20 8.95 12.70
N LYS A 50 -23.45 10.07 12.73
CA LYS A 50 -22.07 10.12 12.21
C LYS A 50 -21.14 9.16 12.94
N ASN A 51 -21.25 9.03 14.27
CA ASN A 51 -20.44 8.10 15.05
C ASN A 51 -20.75 6.63 14.70
N ILE A 52 -22.03 6.28 14.48
CA ILE A 52 -22.43 4.92 14.05
C ILE A 52 -21.92 4.64 12.64
N HIS A 53 -22.09 5.57 11.70
CA HIS A 53 -21.56 5.42 10.35
C HIS A 53 -20.03 5.33 10.33
N GLU A 54 -19.33 6.17 11.09
CA GLU A 54 -17.86 6.11 11.23
C GLU A 54 -17.40 4.78 11.84
N TYR A 55 -18.14 4.25 12.82
CA TYR A 55 -17.86 2.94 13.41
C TYR A 55 -18.03 1.81 12.38
N CYS A 56 -19.17 1.78 11.67
CA CYS A 56 -19.40 0.80 10.61
C CYS A 56 -18.35 0.90 9.49
N ILE A 57 -17.93 2.12 9.12
CA ILE A 57 -16.87 2.33 8.12
C ILE A 57 -15.55 1.75 8.62
N LYS A 58 -15.18 1.97 9.89
CA LYS A 58 -13.95 1.42 10.48
C LYS A 58 -13.96 -0.11 10.48
N GLU A 59 -15.08 -0.74 10.82
CA GLU A 59 -15.22 -2.19 10.75
C GLU A 59 -15.07 -2.73 9.33
N ILE A 60 -15.71 -2.08 8.34
CA ILE A 60 -15.58 -2.46 6.93
C ILE A 60 -14.14 -2.33 6.45
N ILE A 61 -13.45 -1.24 6.78
CA ILE A 61 -12.05 -1.02 6.39
C ILE A 61 -11.15 -2.08 7.06
N ALA A 62 -11.38 -2.40 8.33
CA ALA A 62 -10.63 -3.43 9.03
C ALA A 62 -10.81 -4.81 8.39
N ASP A 63 -12.05 -5.18 8.04
CA ASP A 63 -12.33 -6.44 7.32
C ASP A 63 -11.66 -6.46 5.93
N GLN A 64 -11.72 -5.35 5.18
CA GLN A 64 -11.03 -5.21 3.89
C GLN A 64 -9.51 -5.38 4.02
N ALA A 65 -8.89 -4.75 5.02
CA ALA A 65 -7.46 -4.85 5.28
C ALA A 65 -7.05 -6.29 5.63
N ASN A 66 -7.82 -6.95 6.50
CA ASN A 66 -7.61 -8.34 6.88
C ASN A 66 -7.74 -9.29 5.69
N LYS A 67 -8.73 -9.06 4.81
CA LYS A 67 -8.91 -9.83 3.57
C LYS A 67 -7.78 -9.59 2.59
N PHE A 68 -7.35 -8.35 2.40
CA PHE A 68 -6.26 -7.98 1.49
C PHE A 68 -4.95 -8.71 1.85
N TYR A 69 -4.61 -8.78 3.14
CA TYR A 69 -3.40 -9.45 3.62
C TYR A 69 -3.63 -10.90 4.09
N LYS A 70 -4.81 -11.49 3.85
CA LYS A 70 -5.18 -12.81 4.39
C LYS A 70 -4.12 -13.87 4.10
N ASP A 71 -3.71 -13.96 2.84
CA ASP A 71 -2.79 -14.99 2.34
C ASP A 71 -1.35 -14.48 2.20
N PHE A 72 -1.02 -13.35 2.83
CA PHE A 72 0.33 -12.79 2.79
C PHE A 72 1.30 -13.66 3.61
N LYS A 73 2.37 -14.14 2.98
CA LYS A 73 3.32 -15.12 3.53
C LYS A 73 4.20 -14.55 4.63
N ILE A 74 4.46 -13.24 4.64
CA ILE A 74 5.29 -12.59 5.66
C ILE A 74 4.44 -12.27 6.88
N LYS A 75 4.44 -13.16 7.87
CA LYS A 75 3.59 -13.01 9.08
C LYS A 75 4.11 -11.92 10.02
N GLU A 76 5.41 -11.72 10.07
CA GLU A 76 6.10 -10.87 11.05
C GLU A 76 5.74 -9.38 10.92
N ILE A 77 5.41 -8.92 9.71
CA ILE A 77 5.01 -7.52 9.45
C ILE A 77 3.52 -7.38 9.13
N LYS A 78 2.77 -8.49 9.05
CA LYS A 78 1.39 -8.50 8.53
C LYS A 78 0.46 -7.58 9.32
N GLU A 79 0.56 -7.58 10.64
CA GLU A 79 -0.27 -6.71 11.49
C GLU A 79 0.01 -5.23 11.21
N THR A 80 1.29 -4.85 11.11
CA THR A 80 1.67 -3.47 10.75
C THR A 80 1.10 -3.08 9.39
N LEU A 81 1.17 -3.97 8.40
CA LEU A 81 0.60 -3.70 7.07
C LEU A 81 -0.92 -3.50 7.10
N ILE A 82 -1.63 -4.29 7.91
CA ILE A 82 -3.08 -4.15 8.10
C ILE A 82 -3.41 -2.79 8.71
N GLN A 83 -2.68 -2.38 9.76
CA GLN A 83 -2.89 -1.06 10.38
C GLN A 83 -2.58 0.09 9.42
N ASP A 84 -1.52 -0.02 8.63
CA ASP A 84 -1.17 0.99 7.62
C ASP A 84 -2.22 1.06 6.50
N PHE A 85 -2.79 -0.09 6.09
CA PHE A 85 -3.89 -0.14 5.13
C PHE A 85 -5.15 0.54 5.67
N ILE A 86 -5.50 0.31 6.93
CA ILE A 86 -6.65 0.95 7.57
C ILE A 86 -6.49 2.47 7.56
N ARG A 87 -5.31 2.97 7.96
CA ARG A 87 -4.99 4.41 7.94
C ARG A 87 -5.05 4.97 6.52
N MET A 88 -4.46 4.28 5.56
CA MET A 88 -4.50 4.66 4.14
C MET A 88 -5.95 4.81 3.64
N GLU A 89 -6.80 3.81 3.86
CA GLU A 89 -8.19 3.84 3.42
C GLU A 89 -9.03 4.90 4.15
N GLN A 90 -8.69 5.23 5.40
CA GLN A 90 -9.28 6.36 6.10
C GLN A 90 -8.92 7.69 5.41
N PHE A 91 -7.63 7.94 5.17
CA PHE A 91 -7.19 9.17 4.48
C PHE A 91 -7.76 9.31 3.07
N ARG A 92 -7.98 8.19 2.36
CA ARG A 92 -8.65 8.22 1.05
C ARG A 92 -10.08 8.73 1.15
N ARG A 93 -10.83 8.34 2.20
CA ARG A 93 -12.22 8.79 2.41
C ARG A 93 -12.32 10.24 2.87
N GLU A 94 -11.28 10.70 3.56
CA GLU A 94 -11.13 12.08 4.01
C GLU A 94 -10.59 13.01 2.90
N ASP A 95 -10.36 12.49 1.69
CA ASP A 95 -9.71 13.19 0.56
C ASP A 95 -8.34 13.79 0.92
N ASN A 96 -7.63 13.15 1.85
CA ASN A 96 -6.29 13.54 2.27
C ASN A 96 -5.25 12.73 1.48
N PHE A 97 -4.92 13.22 0.29
CA PHE A 97 -4.06 12.49 -0.64
C PHE A 97 -2.60 12.35 -0.16
N GLU A 98 -2.09 13.34 0.56
CA GLU A 98 -0.71 13.32 1.05
C GLU A 98 -0.52 12.27 2.15
N ASP A 99 -1.44 12.21 3.12
CA ASP A 99 -1.39 11.20 4.19
C ASP A 99 -1.77 9.81 3.68
N PHE A 100 -2.67 9.70 2.71
CA PHE A 100 -2.91 8.46 1.97
C PHE A 100 -1.61 7.93 1.35
N SER A 101 -0.88 8.80 0.65
CA SER A 101 0.38 8.44 -0.03
C SER A 101 1.45 8.04 0.98
N LEU A 102 1.50 8.69 2.15
CA LEU A 102 2.40 8.31 3.24
C LEU A 102 2.07 6.93 3.81
N ALA A 103 0.82 6.69 4.18
CA ALA A 103 0.38 5.41 4.75
C ALA A 103 0.55 4.24 3.76
N MET A 104 0.32 4.49 2.47
CA MET A 104 0.62 3.50 1.43
C MET A 104 2.12 3.26 1.28
N PHE A 105 2.92 4.33 1.26
CA PHE A 105 4.37 4.19 1.17
C PHE A 105 4.94 3.38 2.33
N GLN A 106 4.42 3.57 3.55
CA GLN A 106 4.83 2.81 4.74
C GLN A 106 4.61 1.31 4.56
N GLN A 107 3.51 0.87 3.93
CA GLN A 107 3.29 -0.54 3.61
C GLN A 107 4.38 -1.09 2.68
N ILE A 108 4.68 -0.36 1.60
CA ILE A 108 5.73 -0.73 0.63
C ILE A 108 7.10 -0.74 1.31
N GLU A 109 7.40 0.29 2.10
CA GLU A 109 8.66 0.44 2.81
C GLU A 109 8.89 -0.70 3.81
N ASN A 110 7.87 -1.07 4.59
CA ASN A 110 7.95 -2.18 5.53
C ASN A 110 8.26 -3.50 4.82
N ILE A 111 7.59 -3.80 3.70
CA ILE A 111 7.86 -4.99 2.89
C ILE A 111 9.29 -4.96 2.34
N VAL A 112 9.70 -3.82 1.77
CA VAL A 112 11.02 -3.66 1.15
C VAL A 112 12.13 -3.84 2.18
N ILE A 113 12.04 -3.15 3.32
CA ILE A 113 13.04 -3.25 4.39
C ILE A 113 13.10 -4.68 4.90
N TYR A 114 11.96 -5.29 5.21
CA TYR A 114 11.92 -6.65 5.73
C TYR A 114 12.61 -7.64 4.79
N LEU A 115 12.25 -7.64 3.49
CA LEU A 115 12.83 -8.56 2.51
C LEU A 115 14.31 -8.29 2.29
N TYR A 116 14.67 -7.02 2.23
CA TYR A 116 16.05 -6.59 2.02
C TYR A 116 16.96 -7.09 3.15
N GLU A 117 16.55 -6.91 4.41
CA GLU A 117 17.34 -7.31 5.58
C GLU A 117 17.29 -8.83 5.79
N LYS A 118 16.10 -9.46 5.78
CA LYS A 118 15.92 -10.90 6.03
C LYS A 118 16.72 -11.77 5.06
N TYR A 119 16.81 -11.37 3.80
CA TYR A 119 17.54 -12.13 2.77
C TYR A 119 18.91 -11.55 2.45
N SER A 120 19.39 -10.56 3.22
CA SER A 120 20.68 -9.89 3.03
C SER A 120 20.91 -9.50 1.57
N LEU A 121 19.94 -8.81 0.97
CA LEU A 121 19.95 -8.55 -0.47
C LEU A 121 21.18 -7.74 -0.93
N ASN A 122 21.77 -6.91 -0.07
CA ASN A 122 23.07 -6.29 -0.35
C ASN A 122 24.12 -7.32 -0.78
N LYS A 123 24.27 -8.43 -0.04
CA LYS A 123 25.26 -9.46 -0.32
C LYS A 123 24.95 -10.17 -1.63
N LYS A 124 23.66 -10.45 -1.89
CA LYS A 124 23.22 -11.04 -3.17
C LYS A 124 23.57 -10.14 -4.35
N VAL A 125 23.24 -8.85 -4.26
CA VAL A 125 23.55 -7.88 -5.33
C VAL A 125 25.06 -7.76 -5.53
N VAL A 126 25.85 -7.74 -4.45
CA VAL A 126 27.32 -7.71 -4.54
C VAL A 126 27.85 -8.94 -5.28
N ALA A 127 27.38 -10.13 -4.91
CA ALA A 127 27.82 -11.40 -5.51
C ALA A 127 27.48 -11.47 -7.01
N SER A 128 26.27 -11.08 -7.40
CA SER A 128 25.83 -11.08 -8.80
C SER A 128 26.11 -9.75 -9.53
N SER A 129 26.88 -8.84 -8.92
CA SER A 129 27.01 -7.44 -9.40
C SER A 129 27.52 -7.31 -10.83
N ASN A 130 28.33 -8.28 -11.28
CA ASN A 130 28.94 -8.33 -12.59
C ASN A 130 28.11 -9.06 -13.65
N GLU A 131 27.03 -9.73 -13.27
CA GLU A 131 26.10 -10.35 -14.21
C GLU A 131 25.23 -9.29 -14.88
N TYR A 132 24.70 -9.63 -16.05
CA TYR A 132 23.78 -8.76 -16.77
C TYR A 132 22.35 -8.87 -16.22
N ILE A 133 21.62 -7.76 -16.20
CA ILE A 133 20.28 -7.73 -15.61
C ILE A 133 19.23 -8.44 -16.48
N THR A 134 19.34 -8.31 -17.81
CA THR A 134 18.33 -8.83 -18.75
C THR A 134 18.64 -10.26 -19.17
N SER A 135 17.59 -10.99 -19.54
CA SER A 135 17.66 -12.34 -20.07
C SER A 135 17.05 -12.42 -21.46
N ILE A 136 17.63 -13.27 -22.30
CA ILE A 136 17.14 -13.59 -23.64
C ILE A 136 16.76 -15.07 -23.71
N ILE A 137 15.89 -15.42 -24.66
CA ILE A 137 15.41 -16.79 -24.83
C ILE A 137 16.29 -17.54 -25.80
N ASN A 138 16.67 -18.77 -25.45
CA ASN A 138 17.21 -19.70 -26.42
C ASN A 138 16.05 -20.29 -27.24
N SER A 139 16.03 -20.01 -28.55
CA SER A 139 14.91 -20.41 -29.42
C SER A 139 14.64 -21.91 -29.44
N SER A 140 15.68 -22.73 -29.26
CA SER A 140 15.61 -24.19 -29.29
C SER A 140 15.16 -24.79 -27.97
N SER A 141 15.76 -24.36 -26.84
CA SER A 141 15.42 -24.92 -25.52
C SER A 141 14.24 -24.23 -24.84
N LYS A 142 13.80 -23.07 -25.36
CA LYS A 142 12.80 -22.17 -24.74
C LYS A 142 13.17 -21.70 -23.32
N LYS A 143 14.43 -21.87 -22.91
CA LYS A 143 14.93 -21.40 -21.61
C LYS A 143 15.55 -20.01 -21.74
N PHE A 144 15.36 -19.22 -20.69
CA PHE A 144 16.01 -17.91 -20.57
C PHE A 144 17.44 -18.05 -20.04
N TYR A 145 18.34 -17.22 -20.56
CA TYR A 145 19.71 -17.08 -20.08
C TYR A 145 20.12 -15.61 -20.09
N ARG A 146 21.13 -15.25 -19.29
CA ARG A 146 21.60 -13.86 -19.17
C ARG A 146 22.07 -13.33 -20.53
N ASN A 147 21.54 -12.18 -20.93
CA ASN A 147 22.02 -11.47 -22.10
C ASN A 147 23.45 -11.00 -21.85
N SER A 148 24.34 -11.04 -22.84
CA SER A 148 25.70 -10.50 -22.70
C SER A 148 25.78 -9.00 -23.02
N ARG A 149 24.65 -8.30 -23.02
CA ARG A 149 24.50 -6.88 -23.37
C ARG A 149 23.59 -6.19 -22.36
N GLY A 150 23.81 -4.88 -22.19
CA GLY A 150 23.03 -4.03 -21.30
C GLY A 150 23.70 -3.82 -19.93
N PRO A 151 22.97 -3.23 -18.97
CA PRO A 151 23.54 -2.91 -17.68
C PRO A 151 23.74 -4.15 -16.82
N LYS A 152 24.82 -4.13 -16.04
CA LYS A 152 25.09 -5.14 -15.02
C LYS A 152 24.20 -4.92 -13.80
N ILE A 153 23.85 -6.01 -13.10
CA ILE A 153 22.94 -6.00 -11.94
C ILE A 153 23.35 -4.95 -10.91
N GLY A 154 24.64 -4.90 -10.55
CA GLY A 154 25.13 -3.97 -9.54
C GLY A 154 24.85 -2.51 -9.92
N ARG A 155 25.27 -2.09 -11.12
CA ARG A 155 25.04 -0.73 -11.64
C ARG A 155 23.56 -0.42 -11.84
N PHE A 156 22.77 -1.42 -12.26
CA PHE A 156 21.34 -1.24 -12.51
C PHE A 156 20.56 -1.00 -11.21
N ILE A 157 20.86 -1.75 -10.14
CA ILE A 157 20.18 -1.63 -8.85
C ILE A 157 20.60 -0.35 -8.13
N THR A 158 21.89 0.05 -8.21
CA THR A 158 22.40 1.27 -7.58
C THR A 158 22.26 2.53 -8.45
N MET A 159 21.62 2.41 -9.62
CA MET A 159 21.37 3.50 -10.57
C MET A 159 22.65 4.22 -11.03
N LYS A 160 23.76 3.49 -11.12
CA LYS A 160 25.08 3.99 -11.54
C LYS A 160 25.38 3.66 -13.01
N PHE A 161 24.45 4.03 -13.90
CA PHE A 161 24.53 3.73 -15.33
C PHE A 161 25.72 4.42 -16.01
N ASP A 162 25.93 5.70 -15.71
CA ASP A 162 26.85 6.58 -16.44
C ASP A 162 28.21 6.78 -15.75
N GLU A 163 28.47 6.11 -14.62
CA GLU A 163 29.74 6.24 -13.93
C GLU A 163 30.88 5.60 -14.75
N LYS A 164 31.70 6.46 -15.35
CA LYS A 164 32.93 6.09 -16.09
C LYS A 164 34.03 5.51 -15.21
N LYS A 165 33.98 5.75 -13.89
CA LYS A 165 34.95 5.23 -12.91
C LYS A 165 34.72 3.74 -12.62
N HIS A 166 35.71 3.11 -11.96
CA HIS A 166 35.55 1.78 -11.36
C HIS A 166 34.44 1.82 -10.31
N PHE A 167 33.22 1.45 -10.71
CA PHE A 167 32.09 1.23 -9.81
C PHE A 167 32.44 0.08 -8.84
N ASN A 168 32.49 0.40 -7.55
CA ASN A 168 32.69 -0.59 -6.49
C ASN A 168 31.44 -0.63 -5.60
N ILE A 169 30.63 -1.65 -5.82
CA ILE A 169 29.38 -1.86 -5.08
C ILE A 169 29.58 -2.04 -3.56
N LEU A 170 30.76 -2.46 -3.11
CA LEU A 170 31.05 -2.65 -1.69
C LEU A 170 31.02 -1.33 -0.91
N ASN A 171 31.25 -0.20 -1.57
CA ASN A 171 31.29 1.12 -0.96
C ASN A 171 29.96 1.88 -1.09
N GLU A 172 28.93 1.26 -1.68
CA GLU A 172 27.68 1.94 -1.98
C GLU A 172 26.80 2.10 -0.74
N LYS A 173 26.20 3.29 -0.61
CA LYS A 173 25.17 3.56 0.39
C LYS A 173 23.82 3.06 -0.13
N TRP A 174 23.09 2.33 0.72
CA TRP A 174 21.82 1.71 0.36
C TRP A 174 20.63 2.55 0.81
N PHE A 175 20.27 3.52 -0.03
CA PHE A 175 19.03 4.28 0.12
C PHE A 175 17.80 3.44 -0.24
N PHE A 176 16.62 3.91 0.16
CA PHE A 176 15.35 3.23 -0.13
C PHE A 176 15.24 2.82 -1.60
N ASN A 177 15.53 3.71 -2.54
CA ASN A 177 15.45 3.41 -3.98
C ASN A 177 16.33 2.23 -4.41
N HIS A 178 17.52 2.07 -3.81
CA HIS A 178 18.39 0.92 -4.10
C HIS A 178 17.81 -0.37 -3.52
N LYS A 179 17.31 -0.31 -2.27
CA LYS A 179 16.65 -1.44 -1.61
C LYS A 179 15.41 -1.88 -2.37
N PHE A 180 14.59 -0.92 -2.81
CA PHE A 180 13.39 -1.18 -3.60
C PHE A 180 13.72 -1.82 -4.95
N ARG A 181 14.72 -1.32 -5.70
CA ARG A 181 15.16 -1.96 -6.95
C ARG A 181 15.68 -3.38 -6.72
N ALA A 182 16.38 -3.64 -5.62
CA ALA A 182 16.81 -5.00 -5.26
C ALA A 182 15.61 -5.92 -4.98
N VAL A 183 14.65 -5.47 -4.18
CA VAL A 183 13.43 -6.24 -3.88
C VAL A 183 12.61 -6.50 -5.13
N LEU A 184 12.45 -5.51 -6.01
CA LEU A 184 11.80 -5.70 -7.29
C LEU A 184 12.51 -6.79 -8.11
N TYR A 185 13.84 -6.73 -8.20
CA TYR A 185 14.57 -7.69 -8.99
C TYR A 185 14.47 -9.13 -8.44
N TYR A 186 14.77 -9.32 -7.14
CA TYR A 186 14.82 -10.67 -6.55
C TYR A 186 13.45 -11.26 -6.26
N PHE A 187 12.46 -10.45 -5.87
CA PHE A 187 11.16 -10.96 -5.43
C PHE A 187 10.03 -10.59 -6.38
N TYR A 188 9.96 -9.38 -6.95
CA TYR A 188 8.85 -9.06 -7.86
C TYR A 188 9.03 -9.74 -9.23
N PHE A 189 10.24 -9.68 -9.80
CA PHE A 189 10.58 -10.26 -11.09
C PHE A 189 11.22 -11.66 -10.99
N ASN A 190 11.40 -12.18 -9.77
CA ASN A 190 12.01 -13.48 -9.51
C ASN A 190 13.33 -13.69 -10.29
N GLU A 191 14.20 -12.69 -10.22
CA GLU A 191 15.52 -12.64 -10.87
C GLU A 191 15.51 -12.74 -12.41
N LEU A 192 14.33 -12.60 -13.04
CA LEU A 192 14.13 -12.78 -14.47
C LEU A 192 13.48 -11.55 -15.13
N ILE A 193 14.32 -10.67 -15.66
CA ILE A 193 13.88 -9.55 -16.51
C ILE A 193 14.05 -9.96 -17.98
N LYS A 194 12.93 -10.12 -18.69
CA LYS A 194 12.92 -10.64 -20.07
C LYS A 194 13.13 -9.53 -21.08
N PHE A 195 14.08 -9.72 -21.99
CA PHE A 195 14.36 -8.89 -23.17
C PHE A 195 14.87 -7.47 -22.90
N ASN A 196 14.16 -6.68 -22.10
CA ASN A 196 14.49 -5.29 -21.76
C ASN A 196 14.00 -4.94 -20.34
N THR A 197 14.34 -3.73 -19.87
CA THR A 197 14.02 -3.28 -18.51
C THR A 197 12.72 -2.48 -18.41
N GLN A 198 11.97 -2.30 -19.50
CA GLN A 198 10.81 -1.39 -19.53
C GLN A 198 9.79 -1.74 -18.46
N GLY A 199 9.36 -2.99 -18.37
CA GLY A 199 8.40 -3.42 -17.34
C GLY A 199 8.94 -3.27 -15.92
N PHE A 200 10.25 -3.43 -15.73
CA PHE A 200 10.89 -3.14 -14.44
C PHE A 200 10.82 -1.65 -14.11
N ASP A 201 11.20 -0.81 -15.07
CA ASP A 201 11.27 0.64 -14.89
C ASP A 201 9.87 1.23 -14.69
N GLU A 202 8.82 0.70 -15.33
CA GLU A 202 7.42 1.07 -15.10
C GLU A 202 7.00 0.84 -13.63
N ILE A 203 7.25 -0.36 -13.09
CA ILE A 203 6.92 -0.70 -11.69
C ILE A 203 7.77 0.13 -10.72
N TYR A 204 9.06 0.27 -11.00
CA TYR A 204 9.95 1.11 -10.19
C TYR A 204 9.47 2.57 -10.16
N ASN A 205 9.11 3.14 -11.31
CA ASN A 205 8.66 4.52 -11.41
C ASN A 205 7.37 4.76 -10.64
N GLN A 206 6.44 3.80 -10.59
CA GLN A 206 5.24 3.90 -9.76
C GLN A 206 5.57 3.99 -8.27
N GLY A 207 6.44 3.11 -7.78
CA GLY A 207 6.90 3.17 -6.38
C GLY A 207 7.74 4.42 -6.09
N ASN A 208 8.56 4.89 -7.03
CA ASN A 208 9.34 6.11 -6.88
C ASN A 208 8.44 7.36 -6.86
N ASN A 209 7.40 7.41 -7.69
CA ASN A 209 6.41 8.49 -7.66
C ASN A 209 5.72 8.56 -6.29
N LEU A 210 5.30 7.41 -5.74
CA LEU A 210 4.73 7.34 -4.39
C LEU A 210 5.71 7.83 -3.32
N TYR A 211 6.98 7.39 -3.39
CA TYR A 211 8.06 7.85 -2.51
C TYR A 211 8.24 9.38 -2.57
N LEU A 212 8.21 9.96 -3.77
CA LEU A 212 8.35 11.40 -3.96
C LEU A 212 7.16 12.17 -3.37
N ILE A 213 5.93 11.73 -3.62
CA ILE A 213 4.74 12.38 -3.03
C ILE A 213 4.78 12.30 -1.50
N ARG A 214 5.15 11.14 -0.94
CA ARG A 214 5.34 10.97 0.50
C ARG A 214 6.34 11.97 1.09
N ASN A 215 7.38 12.34 0.35
CA ASN A 215 8.38 13.29 0.84
C ASN A 215 7.87 14.72 0.96
N ARG A 216 6.69 15.06 0.40
CA ARG A 216 6.04 16.37 0.64
C ARG A 216 5.55 16.54 2.07
N ASN A 217 5.22 15.44 2.76
CA ASN A 217 4.90 15.45 4.19
C ASN A 217 6.09 15.78 5.09
N HIS A 218 7.32 15.66 4.57
CA HIS A 218 8.53 16.06 5.27
C HIS A 218 8.83 17.51 4.92
N ARG A 219 8.84 18.41 5.91
CA ARG A 219 9.26 19.81 5.74
C ARG A 219 10.76 19.89 5.45
N GLY A 220 11.13 19.51 4.22
CA GLY A 220 12.51 19.44 3.75
C GLY A 220 12.90 20.63 2.87
N LEU A 221 14.08 20.51 2.26
CA LEU A 221 14.60 21.45 1.27
C LEU A 221 13.65 21.60 0.07
N ALA A 222 13.82 22.69 -0.68
CA ALA A 222 13.07 22.93 -1.91
C ALA A 222 13.18 21.73 -2.87
N PRO A 223 12.07 21.36 -3.55
CA PRO A 223 12.08 20.22 -4.45
C PRO A 223 13.01 20.46 -5.63
N THR A 224 13.69 19.41 -6.07
CA THR A 224 14.42 19.40 -7.34
C THR A 224 13.46 19.55 -8.53
N TYR A 225 13.97 19.96 -9.69
CA TYR A 225 13.18 20.07 -10.92
C TYR A 225 12.41 18.78 -11.26
N TYR A 226 13.05 17.62 -11.10
CA TYR A 226 12.40 16.33 -11.34
C TYR A 226 11.26 16.06 -10.34
N GLN A 227 11.47 16.34 -9.06
CA GLN A 227 10.42 16.21 -8.05
C GLN A 227 9.25 17.15 -8.36
N GLN A 228 9.53 18.40 -8.71
CA GLN A 228 8.51 19.37 -9.06
C GLN A 228 7.68 18.90 -10.26
N LYS A 229 8.32 18.39 -11.31
CA LYS A 229 7.62 17.81 -12.46
C LYS A 229 6.66 16.68 -12.08
N VAL A 230 7.08 15.78 -11.19
CA VAL A 230 6.22 14.69 -10.69
C VAL A 230 5.05 15.25 -9.88
N TYR A 231 5.30 16.26 -9.06
CA TYR A 231 4.26 16.91 -8.25
C TYR A 231 3.21 17.60 -9.13
N ASP A 232 3.64 18.35 -10.13
CA ASP A 232 2.78 19.06 -11.07
C ASP A 232 1.92 18.11 -11.92
N GLU A 233 2.39 16.88 -12.15
CA GLU A 233 1.61 15.84 -12.82
C GLU A 233 0.58 15.19 -11.88
N ILE A 234 1.00 14.82 -10.66
CA ILE A 234 0.22 13.97 -9.78
C ILE A 234 -0.83 14.75 -8.99
N ILE A 235 -0.46 15.88 -8.38
CA ILE A 235 -1.31 16.60 -7.43
C ILE A 235 -2.61 17.10 -8.08
N PRO A 236 -2.57 17.75 -9.27
CA PRO A 236 -3.80 18.19 -9.93
C PRO A 236 -4.72 17.03 -10.33
N SER A 237 -4.17 15.82 -10.43
CA SER A 237 -4.88 14.60 -10.84
C SER A 237 -4.99 13.56 -9.71
N HIS A 238 -4.92 13.97 -8.44
CA HIS A 238 -4.83 13.06 -7.29
C HIS A 238 -5.96 12.01 -7.26
N ASN A 239 -7.17 12.38 -7.69
CA ASN A 239 -8.31 11.45 -7.82
C ASN A 239 -7.98 10.22 -8.67
N LYS A 240 -7.28 10.40 -9.79
CA LYS A 240 -6.79 9.28 -10.62
C LYS A 240 -5.69 8.50 -9.89
N TYR A 241 -4.83 9.20 -9.16
CA TYR A 241 -3.69 8.60 -8.49
C TYR A 241 -4.05 7.79 -7.25
N TYR A 242 -5.19 8.03 -6.59
CA TYR A 242 -5.74 7.09 -5.61
C TYR A 242 -5.87 5.68 -6.20
N PHE A 243 -6.50 5.56 -7.38
CA PHE A 243 -6.68 4.27 -8.05
C PHE A 243 -5.37 3.71 -8.59
N ASN A 244 -4.51 4.55 -9.19
CA ASN A 244 -3.21 4.10 -9.69
C ASN A 244 -2.35 3.50 -8.58
N PHE A 245 -2.30 4.17 -7.43
CA PHE A 245 -1.51 3.75 -6.29
C PHE A 245 -2.11 2.51 -5.61
N LEU A 246 -3.42 2.40 -5.46
CA LEU A 246 -4.08 1.17 -4.98
C LEU A 246 -3.79 -0.03 -5.89
N GLY A 247 -3.90 0.16 -7.21
CA GLY A 247 -3.58 -0.89 -8.18
C GLY A 247 -2.08 -1.24 -8.22
N PHE A 248 -1.20 -0.30 -7.87
CA PHE A 248 0.21 -0.59 -7.66
C PHE A 248 0.44 -1.40 -6.38
N LEU A 249 -0.16 -1.03 -5.26
CA LEU A 249 -0.04 -1.74 -3.98
C LEU A 249 -0.46 -3.21 -4.13
N GLU A 250 -1.64 -3.46 -4.72
CA GLU A 250 -2.11 -4.84 -4.99
C GLU A 250 -1.13 -5.62 -5.86
N ARG A 251 -0.73 -5.08 -7.01
CA ARG A 251 0.19 -5.82 -7.91
C ARG A 251 1.53 -6.06 -7.24
N PHE A 252 2.03 -5.11 -6.46
CA PHE A 252 3.27 -5.25 -5.71
C PHE A 252 3.17 -6.37 -4.68
N THR A 253 2.17 -6.33 -3.79
CA THR A 253 2.01 -7.34 -2.74
C THR A 253 1.75 -8.72 -3.33
N SER A 254 0.88 -8.84 -4.33
CA SER A 254 0.54 -10.10 -4.99
C SER A 254 1.75 -10.77 -5.68
N ASN A 255 2.56 -10.02 -6.43
CA ASN A 255 3.75 -10.59 -7.10
C ASN A 255 4.84 -10.98 -6.10
N ILE A 256 5.10 -10.13 -5.10
CA ILE A 256 6.03 -10.48 -4.02
C ILE A 256 5.56 -11.76 -3.32
N ASN A 257 4.27 -11.84 -2.96
CA ASN A 257 3.72 -12.99 -2.26
C ASN A 257 3.78 -14.27 -3.10
N THR A 258 3.60 -14.16 -4.42
CA THR A 258 3.70 -15.30 -5.34
C THR A 258 5.12 -15.88 -5.39
N ASN A 259 6.13 -15.01 -5.38
CA ASN A 259 7.54 -15.39 -5.56
C ASN A 259 8.30 -15.61 -4.24
N LEU A 260 7.65 -15.42 -3.09
CA LEU A 260 8.16 -15.80 -1.76
C LEU A 260 8.05 -17.31 -1.51
#